data_AF-A0A0M2U2S7-F1
#
_entry.id   AF-A0A0M2U2S7-F1
#
_cell.length_a   1.000
_cell.length_b   1.000
_cell.length_c   1.000
_cell.angle_alpha   90.00
_cell.angle_beta   90.00
_cell.angle_gamma   90.00
#
_symmetry.space_group_name_H-M   'P 1'
#
loop_
_entity.id
_entity.type
_entity.pdbx_description
1 polymer ?
#
loop_
_entity_poly.entity_id
_entity_poly.type
_entity_poly.pdbx_seq_one_letter_code
_entity_poly.pdbx_strand_id
1 'polypeptide(L)' 'MARYALVSSVGLITLHIQEGTTLGDVFKQLSIPENHLGLVLVNGRKASLEKKLHEGDRVSVYPLVAGG' A
#
# COMPACT_ATOMS: atom_id res chain seq x y z
N MET A 1 4.88 -14.96 23.90
CA MET A 1 5.39 -13.57 23.84
C MET A 1 5.74 -13.26 22.39
N ALA A 2 4.92 -12.45 21.70
CA ALA A 2 5.27 -11.91 20.40
C ALA A 2 5.53 -10.41 20.59
N ARG A 3 6.79 -10.01 20.52
CA ARG A 3 7.19 -8.59 20.50
C ARG A 3 6.93 -8.09 19.09
N TYR A 4 5.77 -7.48 18.85
CA TYR A 4 5.58 -6.60 17.70
C TYR A 4 6.23 -5.25 18.03
N ALA A 5 7.55 -5.21 17.98
CA ALA A 5 8.27 -3.95 17.80
C ALA A 5 8.71 -3.95 16.34
N LEU A 6 8.21 -3.02 15.54
CA LEU A 6 8.83 -2.49 14.31
C LEU A 6 7.92 -1.33 13.85
N VAL A 7 8.26 -0.11 14.27
CA VAL A 7 8.94 0.87 13.42
C VAL A 7 8.07 1.16 12.18
N SER A 8 7.46 2.33 12.17
CA SER A 8 6.97 2.94 10.93
C SER A 8 8.19 3.22 10.06
N SER A 9 8.68 2.22 9.32
CA SER A 9 9.65 2.44 8.25
C SER A 9 8.92 3.19 7.13
N VAL A 10 8.87 4.51 7.27
CA VAL A 10 8.44 5.41 6.19
C VAL A 10 9.50 5.32 5.10
N GLY A 11 9.14 4.71 3.98
CA GLY A 11 9.99 4.59 2.80
C GLY A 11 9.25 5.08 1.57
N LEU A 12 9.95 5.81 0.70
CA LEU A 12 9.45 6.20 -0.61
C LEU A 12 10.17 5.35 -1.66
N ILE A 13 9.40 4.61 -2.45
CA ILE A 13 9.90 3.81 -3.56
C ILE A 13 9.22 4.26 -4.85
N THR A 14 9.96 4.19 -5.96
CA THR A 14 9.40 4.38 -7.30
C THR A 14 9.31 3.02 -7.97
N LEU A 15 8.16 2.73 -8.57
CA LEU A 15 7.88 1.45 -9.21
C LEU A 15 7.57 1.70 -10.68
N HIS A 16 8.08 0.83 -11.56
CA HIS A 16 7.63 0.76 -12.94
C HIS A 16 6.50 -0.27 -13.02
N ILE A 17 5.33 0.17 -13.45
CA ILE A 17 4.13 -0.65 -13.58
C ILE A 17 3.72 -0.75 -15.05
N GLN A 18 3.04 -1.82 -15.42
CA GLN A 18 2.43 -1.94 -16.75
C GLN A 18 1.13 -1.12 -16.80
N GLU A 19 0.72 -0.70 -17.99
CA GLU A 19 -0.57 -0.04 -18.16
C GLU A 19 -1.72 -0.94 -17.68
N GLY A 20 -2.66 -0.37 -16.93
CA GLY A 20 -3.79 -1.09 -16.37
C GLY A 20 -3.50 -1.87 -15.08
N THR A 21 -2.27 -1.82 -14.55
CA THR A 21 -1.91 -2.38 -13.24
C THR A 21 -2.81 -1.80 -12.14
N THR A 22 -3.35 -2.66 -11.29
CA THR A 22 -4.18 -2.25 -10.14
C THR A 22 -3.36 -2.11 -8.85
N LEU A 23 -3.93 -1.44 -7.85
CA LEU A 23 -3.33 -1.41 -6.50
C LEU A 23 -3.11 -2.82 -5.93
N GLY A 24 -4.03 -3.74 -6.14
CA GLY A 24 -3.90 -5.13 -5.71
C GLY A 24 -2.70 -5.83 -6.36
N ASP A 25 -2.46 -5.57 -7.65
CA ASP A 25 -1.29 -6.11 -8.37
C ASP A 25 0.02 -5.57 -7.80
N VAL A 26 0.07 -4.27 -7.48
CA VAL A 26 1.24 -3.65 -6.85
C VAL A 26 1.54 -4.28 -5.48
N PHE A 27 0.53 -4.44 -4.62
CA PHE A 27 0.76 -5.05 -3.30
C PHE A 27 1.19 -6.51 -3.39
N LYS A 28 0.64 -7.27 -4.35
CA LYS A 28 1.12 -8.63 -4.66
C LYS A 28 2.58 -8.63 -5.09
N GLN A 29 2.98 -7.72 -5.98
CA GLN A 29 4.37 -7.58 -6.43
C GLN A 29 5.32 -7.26 -5.27
N LEU A 30 4.90 -6.41 -4.34
CA LEU A 30 5.65 -6.07 -3.14
C LEU A 30 5.56 -7.13 -2.03
N SER A 31 4.83 -8.24 -2.26
CA SER A 31 4.55 -9.28 -1.26
C SER A 31 3.93 -8.73 0.04
N ILE A 32 3.11 -7.68 -0.08
CA ILE A 32 2.36 -7.09 1.04
C ILE A 32 0.99 -7.77 1.09
N PRO A 33 0.68 -8.51 2.16
CA PRO A 33 -0.59 -9.20 2.24
C PRO A 33 -1.73 -8.20 2.55
N GLU A 34 -2.89 -8.42 1.94
CA GLU A 34 -4.02 -7.47 1.99
C GLU A 34 -4.55 -7.25 3.41
N ASN A 35 -4.44 -8.26 4.28
CA ASN A 35 -4.84 -8.18 5.68
C ASN A 35 -3.94 -7.25 6.53
N HIS A 36 -2.79 -6.81 6.02
CA HIS A 36 -1.93 -5.83 6.68
C HIS A 36 -2.22 -4.40 6.20
N LEU A 37 -3.02 -4.23 5.15
CA LEU A 37 -3.41 -2.93 4.61
C LEU A 37 -4.52 -2.32 5.48
N GLY A 38 -4.28 -1.13 6.02
CA GLY A 38 -5.29 -0.36 6.75
C GLY A 38 -5.99 0.65 5.86
N LEU A 39 -5.34 1.79 5.63
CA LEU A 39 -5.84 2.84 4.75
C LEU A 39 -4.94 2.96 3.53
N VAL A 40 -5.53 2.85 2.34
CA VAL A 40 -4.84 3.09 1.07
C VAL A 40 -5.41 4.34 0.42
N LEU A 41 -4.52 5.27 0.08
CA LEU A 41 -4.85 6.51 -0.61
C LEU A 41 -4.13 6.58 -1.96
N VAL A 42 -4.82 7.02 -3.00
CA VAL A 42 -4.23 7.44 -4.28
C VAL A 42 -4.49 8.93 -4.45
N ASN A 43 -3.42 9.72 -4.56
CA ASN A 43 -3.49 11.18 -4.65
C ASN A 43 -4.35 11.81 -3.53
N GLY A 44 -4.20 11.29 -2.31
CA GLY A 44 -4.94 11.76 -1.13
C GLY A 44 -6.39 11.29 -1.00
N ARG A 45 -6.88 10.44 -1.93
CA ARG A 45 -8.25 9.91 -1.89
C ARG A 45 -8.25 8.41 -1.64
N LYS A 46 -9.20 7.94 -0.81
CA LYS A 46 -9.36 6.51 -0.53
C LYS A 46 -9.61 5.74 -1.84
N ALA A 47 -8.92 4.63 -2.01
CA ALA A 47 -9.02 3.77 -3.19
C ALA A 47 -9.21 2.30 -2.78
N SER A 48 -9.92 1.54 -3.62
CA SER A 48 -10.02 0.08 -3.51
C SER A 48 -8.86 -0.60 -4.23
N LEU A 49 -8.61 -1.87 -3.93
CA LEU A 49 -7.54 -2.65 -4.57
C LEU A 49 -7.72 -2.80 -6.09
N GLU A 50 -8.95 -2.65 -6.59
CA GLU A 50 -9.28 -2.71 -8.02
C GLU A 50 -8.96 -1.40 -8.77
N LYS A 51 -8.57 -0.35 -8.05
CA LYS A 51 -8.19 0.93 -8.66
C LYS A 51 -6.98 0.72 -9.58
N LYS A 52 -7.15 1.02 -10.86
CA LYS A 52 -6.07 1.13 -11.84
C LYS A 52 -5.20 2.35 -11.53
N LEU A 53 -3.89 2.15 -11.62
CA LEU A 53 -2.87 3.18 -11.43
C LEU A 53 -2.42 3.73 -12.78
N HIS A 54 -2.09 5.02 -12.78
CA HIS A 54 -1.51 5.73 -13.91
C HIS A 54 -0.14 6.30 -13.56
N GLU A 55 0.64 6.62 -14.58
CA GLU A 55 1.91 7.32 -14.39
C GLU A 55 1.73 8.59 -13.55
N GLY A 56 2.61 8.78 -12.58
CA GLY A 56 2.58 9.94 -11.67
C GLY A 56 1.64 9.80 -10.47
N ASP A 57 0.83 8.74 -10.39
CA ASP A 57 0.00 8.50 -9.21
C ASP A 57 0.84 8.30 -7.95
N ARG A 58 0.42 8.96 -6.86
CA ARG A 58 1.04 8.79 -5.54
C ARG A 58 0.18 7.91 -4.66
N VAL A 59 0.75 6.77 -4.27
CA VAL A 59 0.09 5.81 -3.38
C VAL A 59 0.63 5.98 -1.96
N SER A 60 -0.25 6.11 -0.99
CA SER A 60 0.08 6.08 0.43
C SER A 60 -0.63 4.92 1.10
N VAL A 61 0.13 4.13 1.86
CA VAL A 61 -0.39 2.96 2.60
C VAL A 61 -0.12 3.18 4.07
N TYR A 62 -1.18 3.10 4.87
CA TYR A 62 -1.10 3.11 6.31
C TYR A 62 -1.48 1.71 6.81
N PRO A 63 -0.62 1.04 7.58
CA PRO A 63 -0.93 -0.26 8.13
C PRO A 63 -2.13 -0.17 9.08
N LEU A 64 -2.81 -1.30 9.29
CA LEU A 64 -3.79 -1.41 10.37
C LEU A 64 -3.08 -1.15 11.71
N VAL A 65 -3.43 -0.04 12.37
CA VAL A 65 -3.01 0.20 13.75
C VAL A 65 -3.91 -0.62 14.67
N ALA A 66 -3.38 -1.71 15.22
CA ALA A 66 -3.99 -2.36 16.38
C ALA A 66 -3.92 -1.34 17.54
N GLY A 67 -5.06 -0.79 17.92
CA GLY A 67 -5.17 0.02 19.13
C GLY A 67 -4.71 -0.80 20.32
N GLY A 68 -3.86 -0.21 21.17
CA GLY A 68 -3.39 -0.82 22.41
C GLY A 68 -4.50 -1.12 23.39
#